data_AF-A0A1Y2G9T6-F1
#
_entry.id   AF-A0A1Y2G9T6-F1
#
_cell.length_a   1.000
_cell.length_b   1.000
_cell.length_c   1.000
_cell.angle_alpha   90.00
_cell.angle_beta   90.00
_cell.angle_gamma   90.00
#
_symmetry.space_group_name_H-M   'P 1'
#
loop_
_entity.id
_entity.type
_entity.pdbx_description
1 polymer ?
#
loop_
_entity_poly.entity_id
_entity_poly.type
_entity_poly.pdbx_seq_one_letter_code
_entity_poly.pdbx_strand_id
1 'polypeptide(L)'
;IPHHEHILRQVSLGEVGDDFKLTLLVRFLTLTKLIVLRATNLVGKDPTQIIMDFKDHGTIHQNMTSLGRGYGHVLSHCHSSYPRFDFILDTMFIQVSISDFCDHEQKQTKQIQNAFDKRDSNGKNQIERYLDEVFGSNHSALIDDGHFVVKKDGEPVTGFKIVYMRGSPGTPNHTGLIRKYKDLLHVSFDELKEKLFRNIPT
;
A
#
# COMPACT_ATOMS: atom_id res chain seq x y z
N ILE A 1 1.97 28.17 13.57
CA ILE A 1 1.90 26.70 13.54
C ILE A 1 2.53 26.25 12.24
N PRO A 2 3.60 25.45 12.24
CA PRO A 2 4.20 24.96 11.01
C PRO A 2 3.22 24.05 10.26
N HIS A 3 3.23 24.13 8.93
CA HIS A 3 2.24 23.51 8.03
C HIS A 3 2.02 22.00 8.25
N HIS A 4 3.05 21.28 8.70
CA HIS A 4 2.99 19.84 8.96
C HIS A 4 2.21 19.49 10.24
N GLU A 5 2.23 20.33 11.27
CA GLU A 5 1.47 20.08 12.50
C GLU A 5 -0.04 20.22 12.30
N HIS A 6 -0.47 21.12 11.41
CA HIS A 6 -1.88 21.29 11.05
C HIS A 6 -2.44 20.06 10.31
N ILE A 7 -1.68 19.56 9.32
CA ILE A 7 -2.02 18.34 8.56
C ILE A 7 -2.12 17.12 9.49
N LEU A 8 -1.17 16.98 10.43
CA LEU A 8 -1.16 15.85 11.37
C LEU A 8 -2.32 15.92 12.38
N ARG A 9 -2.77 17.11 12.78
CA ARG A 9 -3.94 17.30 13.67
C ARG A 9 -5.26 16.90 13.02
N GLN A 10 -5.40 17.06 11.71
CA GLN A 10 -6.63 16.69 10.98
C GLN A 10 -6.91 15.18 11.07
N VAL A 11 -5.89 14.32 11.18
CA VAL A 11 -6.07 12.86 11.41
C VAL A 11 -6.58 12.55 12.80
N SER A 12 -6.05 13.23 13.82
CA SER A 12 -6.51 13.05 15.20
C SER A 12 -7.99 13.38 15.37
N LEU A 13 -8.50 14.31 14.55
CA LEU A 13 -9.88 14.77 14.52
C LEU A 13 -10.79 14.02 13.53
N GLY A 14 -10.24 13.15 12.68
CA GLY A 14 -11.01 12.37 11.69
C GLY A 14 -11.39 13.12 10.42
N GLU A 15 -10.70 14.22 10.11
CA GLU A 15 -11.02 15.17 9.05
C GLU A 15 -10.06 15.10 7.85
N VAL A 16 -9.47 13.92 7.57
CA VAL A 16 -8.28 13.85 6.66
C VAL A 16 -8.58 14.08 5.18
N GLY A 17 -9.86 14.18 4.79
CA GLY A 17 -10.29 14.61 3.46
C GLY A 17 -9.43 14.07 2.30
N ASP A 18 -9.11 14.94 1.34
CA ASP A 18 -8.30 14.60 0.16
C ASP A 18 -6.78 14.51 0.46
N ASP A 19 -6.33 15.00 1.62
CA ASP A 19 -4.92 15.06 2.01
C ASP A 19 -4.42 13.81 2.76
N PHE A 20 -5.24 12.76 2.85
CA PHE A 20 -4.90 11.54 3.60
C PHE A 20 -3.57 10.89 3.19
N LYS A 21 -3.31 10.78 1.87
CA LYS A 21 -2.03 10.24 1.37
C LYS A 21 -0.85 11.08 1.81
N LEU A 22 -0.94 12.41 1.64
CA LEU A 22 0.13 13.33 2.02
C LEU A 22 0.37 13.28 3.54
N THR A 23 -0.70 13.17 4.31
CA THR A 23 -0.62 13.07 5.77
C THR A 23 0.08 11.79 6.23
N LEU A 24 -0.25 10.65 5.62
CA LEU A 24 0.45 9.40 5.86
C LEU A 24 1.92 9.49 5.46
N LEU A 25 2.24 10.10 4.31
CA LEU A 25 3.62 10.31 3.89
C LEU A 25 4.39 11.12 4.94
N VAL A 26 3.92 12.32 5.30
CA VAL A 26 4.55 13.15 6.34
C VAL A 26 4.72 12.36 7.64
N ARG A 27 3.73 11.54 8.01
CA ARG A 27 3.84 10.75 9.23
C ARG A 27 4.88 9.65 9.13
N PHE A 28 4.94 8.91 8.03
CA PHE A 28 5.98 7.91 7.79
C PHE A 28 7.38 8.54 7.85
N LEU A 29 7.56 9.74 7.31
CA LEU A 29 8.85 10.43 7.30
C LEU A 29 9.27 11.00 8.66
N THR A 30 8.33 11.24 9.57
CA THR A 30 8.62 11.79 10.90
C THR A 30 8.82 10.72 11.98
N LEU A 31 8.50 9.46 11.68
CA LEU A 31 8.72 8.35 12.60
C LEU A 31 10.15 7.82 12.44
N THR A 32 10.89 7.77 13.55
CA THR A 32 12.29 7.31 13.59
C THR A 32 12.42 5.84 13.98
N LYS A 33 11.30 5.17 14.26
CA LYS A 33 11.23 3.77 14.69
C LYS A 33 10.47 2.95 13.65
N LEU A 34 10.78 1.65 13.62
CA LEU A 34 10.02 0.68 12.83
C LEU A 34 8.52 0.81 13.13
N ILE A 35 7.71 0.75 12.09
CA ILE A 35 6.26 0.87 12.20
C ILE A 35 5.68 -0.53 12.21
N VAL A 36 4.96 -0.87 13.29
CA VAL A 36 4.20 -2.13 13.39
C VAL A 36 2.72 -1.81 13.35
N LEU A 37 2.01 -2.39 12.39
CA LEU A 37 0.55 -2.25 12.25
C LEU A 37 -0.09 -3.63 12.30
N ARG A 38 -1.26 -3.71 12.93
CA ARG A 38 -2.17 -4.86 12.79
C ARG A 38 -3.03 -4.67 11.55
N ALA A 39 -2.98 -5.66 10.68
CA ALA A 39 -3.88 -5.80 9.56
C ALA A 39 -4.83 -6.99 9.80
N THR A 40 -5.94 -6.99 9.09
CA THR A 40 -6.87 -8.13 8.99
C THR A 40 -7.10 -8.45 7.52
N ASN A 41 -7.79 -9.53 7.22
CA ASN A 41 -8.41 -9.69 5.90
C ASN A 41 -9.57 -8.69 5.72
N LEU A 42 -10.22 -8.72 4.54
CA LEU A 42 -11.29 -7.80 4.18
C LEU A 42 -12.60 -7.93 4.98
N VAL A 43 -12.72 -8.94 5.84
CA VAL A 43 -13.88 -9.11 6.74
C VAL A 43 -13.50 -8.98 8.21
N GLY A 44 -12.34 -8.39 8.51
CA GLY A 44 -11.91 -8.12 9.88
C GLY A 44 -11.41 -9.34 10.65
N LYS A 45 -11.08 -10.42 9.96
CA LYS A 45 -10.57 -11.67 10.55
C LYS A 45 -9.09 -11.86 10.25
N ASP A 46 -8.52 -12.93 10.80
CA ASP A 46 -7.14 -13.38 10.54
C ASP A 46 -6.09 -12.28 10.80
N PRO A 47 -6.01 -11.79 12.04
CA PRO A 47 -5.12 -10.70 12.39
C PRO A 47 -3.67 -11.05 12.05
N THR A 48 -3.03 -10.20 11.26
CA THR A 48 -1.67 -10.34 10.78
C THR A 48 -0.89 -9.07 11.06
N GLN A 49 0.36 -9.19 11.50
CA GLN A 49 1.20 -8.02 11.69
C GLN A 49 1.93 -7.66 10.40
N ILE A 50 1.92 -6.38 10.05
CA ILE A 50 2.80 -5.82 9.03
C ILE A 50 3.85 -4.94 9.71
N ILE A 51 5.09 -5.09 9.26
CA ILE A 51 6.23 -4.32 9.72
C ILE A 51 6.71 -3.49 8.54
N MET A 52 6.76 -2.18 8.72
CA MET A 52 7.39 -1.26 7.78
C MET A 52 8.69 -0.78 8.41
N ASP A 53 9.80 -1.31 7.92
CA ASP A 53 11.16 -0.95 8.32
C ASP A 53 11.88 -0.37 7.10
N PHE A 54 12.04 0.95 7.10
CA PHE A 54 12.74 1.69 6.07
C PHE A 54 13.55 2.80 6.74
N LYS A 55 14.71 3.09 6.16
CA LYS A 55 15.61 4.16 6.65
C LYS A 55 15.65 5.37 5.74
N ASP A 56 15.13 5.22 4.53
CA ASP A 56 15.17 6.22 3.48
C ASP A 56 13.85 6.17 2.69
N HIS A 57 13.58 7.22 1.94
CA HIS A 57 12.40 7.35 1.10
C HIS A 57 12.74 7.99 -0.24
N GLY A 58 11.95 7.66 -1.27
CA GLY A 58 12.12 8.21 -2.61
C GLY A 58 10.79 8.39 -3.32
N THR A 59 10.75 9.22 -4.35
CA THR A 59 9.56 9.39 -5.19
C THR A 59 9.75 8.69 -6.51
N ILE A 60 8.83 7.77 -6.85
CA ILE A 60 8.74 7.23 -8.21
C ILE A 60 7.97 8.26 -9.03
N HIS A 61 8.69 8.95 -9.91
CA HIS A 61 8.12 10.01 -10.76
C HIS A 61 7.26 9.45 -11.89
N GLN A 62 6.56 10.34 -12.59
CA GLN A 62 5.81 9.99 -13.79
C GLN A 62 6.70 9.24 -14.81
N ASN A 63 6.14 8.21 -15.44
CA ASN A 63 6.82 7.32 -16.39
C ASN A 63 7.97 6.47 -15.80
N MET A 64 8.21 6.54 -14.48
CA MET A 64 9.10 5.64 -13.78
C MET A 64 8.31 4.48 -13.16
N THR A 65 8.95 3.33 -13.13
CA THR A 65 8.42 2.05 -12.66
C THR A 65 8.93 1.72 -11.25
N SER A 66 10.11 2.21 -10.89
CA SER A 66 10.74 2.04 -9.57
C SER A 66 11.76 3.16 -9.27
N LEU A 67 12.42 3.08 -8.12
CA LEU A 67 13.63 3.87 -7.81
C LEU A 67 14.91 3.25 -8.39
N GLY A 68 14.80 2.14 -9.12
CA GLY A 68 15.92 1.40 -9.69
C GLY A 68 16.41 0.26 -8.80
N ARG A 69 17.42 -0.43 -9.31
CA ARG A 69 17.96 -1.67 -8.73
C ARG A 69 18.53 -1.43 -7.33
N GLY A 70 18.17 -2.31 -6.39
CA GLY A 70 18.69 -2.29 -5.01
C GLY A 70 17.93 -1.36 -4.05
N TYR A 71 16.98 -0.56 -4.54
CA TYR A 71 16.20 0.38 -3.73
C TYR A 71 14.92 -0.21 -3.11
N GLY A 72 14.78 -1.54 -3.06
CA GLY A 72 13.60 -2.19 -2.49
C GLY A 72 13.37 -1.83 -1.02
N HIS A 73 14.43 -1.62 -0.24
CA HIS A 73 14.36 -1.25 1.17
C HIS A 73 14.00 0.23 1.43
N VAL A 74 13.82 1.03 0.38
CA VAL A 74 13.45 2.45 0.45
C VAL A 74 11.94 2.59 0.30
N LEU A 75 11.31 3.35 1.20
CA LEU A 75 9.88 3.64 1.08
C LEU A 75 9.65 4.50 -0.17
N SER A 76 9.10 3.88 -1.19
CA SER A 76 8.77 4.54 -2.45
C SER A 76 7.39 5.19 -2.33
N HIS A 77 7.33 6.51 -2.46
CA HIS A 77 6.09 7.25 -2.69
C HIS A 77 5.83 7.32 -4.20
N CYS A 78 4.69 6.79 -4.62
CA CYS A 78 4.35 6.68 -6.03
C CYS A 78 3.61 7.93 -6.52
N HIS A 79 4.03 8.49 -7.65
CA HIS A 79 3.30 9.57 -8.34
C HIS A 79 1.84 9.17 -8.60
N SER A 80 0.92 10.15 -8.69
CA SER A 80 -0.52 9.87 -8.89
C SER A 80 -0.84 9.13 -10.19
N SER A 81 0.02 9.27 -11.21
CA SER A 81 -0.06 8.51 -12.46
C SER A 81 0.48 7.09 -12.35
N TYR A 82 1.23 6.78 -11.29
CA TYR A 82 1.69 5.43 -11.03
C TYR A 82 0.46 4.58 -10.71
N PRO A 83 0.19 3.52 -11.49
CA PRO A 83 -1.08 2.83 -11.34
C PRO A 83 -1.24 2.24 -9.93
N ARG A 84 -2.45 2.33 -9.35
CA ARG A 84 -2.98 1.50 -8.25
C ARG A 84 -2.37 1.65 -6.84
N PHE A 85 -1.06 1.82 -6.69
CA PHE A 85 -0.39 1.89 -5.39
C PHE A 85 0.14 3.28 -5.09
N ASP A 86 0.03 3.68 -3.83
CA ASP A 86 0.48 4.97 -3.32
C ASP A 86 1.86 4.90 -2.70
N PHE A 87 2.19 3.74 -2.11
CA PHE A 87 3.51 3.45 -1.58
C PHE A 87 3.95 2.03 -1.93
N ILE A 88 5.26 1.82 -2.04
CA ILE A 88 5.87 0.49 -2.14
C ILE A 88 7.06 0.42 -1.19
N LEU A 89 7.15 -0.67 -0.45
CA LEU A 89 8.30 -0.99 0.39
C LEU A 89 8.64 -2.47 0.21
N ASP A 90 9.82 -2.74 -0.33
CA ASP A 90 10.29 -4.07 -0.68
C ASP A 90 9.30 -4.80 -1.60
N THR A 91 8.67 -5.87 -1.12
CA THR A 91 7.61 -6.60 -1.84
C THR A 91 6.19 -6.29 -1.31
N MET A 92 6.06 -5.22 -0.51
CA MET A 92 4.80 -4.71 0.03
C MET A 92 4.27 -3.54 -0.81
N PHE A 93 3.12 -3.76 -1.45
CA PHE A 93 2.44 -2.74 -2.25
C PHE A 93 1.25 -2.16 -1.48
N ILE A 94 1.22 -0.85 -1.29
CA ILE A 94 0.29 -0.18 -0.37
C ILE A 94 -0.61 0.78 -1.16
N GLN A 95 -1.92 0.59 -1.03
CA GLN A 95 -2.94 1.50 -1.51
C GLN A 95 -3.61 2.19 -0.31
N VAL A 96 -3.82 3.51 -0.40
CA VAL A 96 -4.41 4.29 0.70
C VAL A 96 -5.62 5.08 0.23
N SER A 97 -6.67 5.15 1.03
CA SER A 97 -7.83 5.98 0.74
C SER A 97 -8.68 6.24 1.98
N ILE A 98 -9.39 7.36 2.01
CA ILE A 98 -10.46 7.61 2.98
C ILE A 98 -11.71 6.78 2.70
N SER A 99 -11.86 6.24 1.48
CA SER A 99 -13.04 5.45 1.11
C SER A 99 -13.02 4.07 1.75
N ASP A 100 -14.20 3.47 1.85
CA ASP A 100 -14.31 2.02 2.04
C ASP A 100 -13.62 1.27 0.88
N PHE A 101 -13.00 0.12 1.13
CA PHE A 101 -12.32 -0.63 0.06
C PHE A 101 -13.29 -1.00 -1.07
N CYS A 102 -14.54 -1.34 -0.75
CA CYS A 102 -15.53 -1.70 -1.76
C CYS A 102 -15.80 -0.54 -2.73
N ASP A 103 -16.00 0.67 -2.21
CA ASP A 103 -16.22 1.87 -3.02
C ASP A 103 -14.94 2.27 -3.77
N HIS A 104 -13.78 2.09 -3.14
CA HIS A 104 -12.50 2.37 -3.76
C HIS A 104 -12.24 1.45 -4.98
N GLU A 105 -12.54 0.16 -4.82
CA GLU A 105 -12.37 -0.87 -5.85
C GLU A 105 -13.37 -0.73 -7.02
N GLN A 106 -14.51 -0.06 -6.83
CA GLN A 106 -15.43 0.26 -7.93
C GLN A 106 -14.80 1.22 -8.96
N LYS A 107 -13.82 2.04 -8.56
CA LYS A 107 -13.14 2.95 -9.49
C LYS A 107 -12.20 2.14 -10.39
N GLN A 108 -12.49 2.07 -11.68
CA GLN A 108 -11.70 1.30 -12.66
C GLN A 108 -10.20 1.66 -12.62
N THR A 109 -9.86 2.92 -12.35
CA THR A 109 -8.47 3.39 -12.23
C THR A 109 -7.76 2.97 -10.94
N LYS A 110 -8.46 2.34 -10.00
CA LYS A 110 -7.94 1.94 -8.68
C LYS A 110 -8.04 0.44 -8.39
N GLN A 111 -8.76 -0.31 -9.23
CA GLN A 111 -8.87 -1.77 -9.11
C GLN A 111 -7.52 -2.48 -9.01
N ILE A 112 -7.34 -3.28 -7.96
CA ILE A 112 -6.13 -4.07 -7.73
C ILE A 112 -5.86 -5.02 -8.89
N GLN A 113 -6.91 -5.65 -9.44
CA GLN A 113 -6.83 -6.54 -10.60
C GLN A 113 -5.99 -5.96 -11.76
N ASN A 114 -6.09 -4.66 -11.99
CA ASN A 114 -5.37 -4.02 -13.08
C ASN A 114 -3.84 -4.01 -12.90
N ALA A 115 -3.33 -4.13 -11.67
CA ALA A 115 -1.89 -4.26 -11.43
C ALA A 115 -1.34 -5.62 -11.92
N PHE A 116 -2.22 -6.61 -12.10
CA PHE A 116 -1.91 -7.95 -12.59
C PHE A 116 -2.26 -8.13 -14.08
N ASP A 117 -3.41 -7.59 -14.51
CA ASP A 117 -3.96 -7.84 -15.84
C ASP A 117 -3.44 -6.88 -16.92
N LYS A 118 -3.19 -5.61 -16.56
CA LYS A 118 -2.73 -4.63 -17.54
C LYS A 118 -1.27 -4.88 -17.85
N ARG A 119 -1.02 -5.34 -19.07
CA ARG A 119 0.32 -5.59 -19.59
C ARG A 119 0.76 -4.45 -20.48
N ASP A 120 2.03 -4.12 -20.40
CA ASP A 120 2.67 -3.18 -21.34
C ASP A 120 3.17 -3.88 -22.61
N SER A 121 3.91 -3.14 -23.45
CA SER A 121 4.45 -3.63 -24.72
C SER A 121 5.39 -4.83 -24.60
N ASN A 122 6.00 -5.05 -23.42
CA ASN A 122 6.88 -6.19 -23.18
C ASN A 122 6.13 -7.34 -22.50
N GLY A 123 4.79 -7.28 -22.44
CA GLY A 123 3.95 -8.30 -21.85
C GLY A 123 4.01 -8.35 -20.32
N LYS A 124 4.63 -7.37 -19.66
CA LYS A 124 4.80 -7.33 -18.21
C LYS A 124 3.68 -6.53 -17.55
N ASN A 125 3.18 -7.01 -16.42
CA ASN A 125 2.28 -6.22 -15.60
C ASN A 125 3.04 -5.29 -14.64
N GLN A 126 2.31 -4.44 -13.93
CA GLN A 126 2.89 -3.42 -13.09
C GLN A 126 3.77 -4.00 -11.96
N ILE A 127 3.30 -5.05 -11.29
CA ILE A 127 4.03 -5.68 -10.19
C ILE A 127 5.31 -6.32 -10.73
N GLU A 128 5.21 -7.07 -11.83
CA GLU A 128 6.35 -7.68 -12.50
C GLU A 128 7.41 -6.64 -12.89
N ARG A 129 6.98 -5.48 -13.42
CA ARG A 129 7.90 -4.39 -13.78
C ARG A 129 8.66 -3.83 -12.59
N TYR A 130 7.96 -3.51 -11.51
CA TYR A 130 8.62 -3.01 -10.30
C TYR A 130 9.62 -4.04 -9.79
N LEU A 131 9.20 -5.30 -9.67
CA LEU A 131 10.06 -6.36 -9.13
C LEU A 131 11.26 -6.64 -10.02
N ASP A 132 11.06 -6.65 -11.35
CA ASP A 132 12.13 -6.87 -12.32
C ASP A 132 13.22 -5.79 -12.26
N GLU A 133 12.82 -4.53 -12.08
CA GLU A 133 13.77 -3.42 -11.96
C GLU A 133 14.51 -3.39 -10.64
N VAL A 134 13.80 -3.66 -9.54
CA VAL A 134 14.35 -3.53 -8.19
C VAL A 134 15.19 -4.75 -7.81
N PHE A 135 14.71 -5.96 -8.12
CA PHE A 135 15.26 -7.24 -7.65
C PHE A 135 15.84 -8.12 -8.76
N GLY A 136 15.89 -7.62 -10.00
CA GLY A 136 16.36 -8.34 -11.18
C GLY A 136 15.22 -9.07 -11.92
N SER A 137 15.46 -9.49 -13.15
CA SER A 137 14.42 -9.98 -14.07
C SER A 137 13.73 -11.29 -13.65
N ASN A 138 12.76 -11.71 -14.47
CA ASN A 138 12.04 -13.00 -14.44
C ASN A 138 11.02 -13.15 -13.30
N HIS A 139 10.44 -12.03 -12.85
CA HIS A 139 9.24 -12.08 -12.03
C HIS A 139 7.99 -12.34 -12.88
N SER A 140 7.07 -13.09 -12.27
CA SER A 140 5.70 -13.26 -12.73
C SER A 140 4.76 -12.99 -11.56
N ALA A 141 3.65 -12.32 -11.83
CA ALA A 141 2.64 -12.01 -10.83
C ALA A 141 1.25 -12.21 -11.42
N LEU A 142 0.39 -12.94 -10.72
CA LEU A 142 -0.99 -13.15 -11.11
C LEU A 142 -1.89 -13.32 -9.88
N ILE A 143 -3.20 -13.23 -10.10
CA ILE A 143 -4.20 -13.63 -9.11
C ILE A 143 -4.68 -15.03 -9.49
N ASP A 144 -4.49 -16.01 -8.60
CA ASP A 144 -4.96 -17.40 -8.75
C ASP A 144 -5.98 -17.73 -7.68
N ASP A 145 -7.23 -18.01 -8.07
CA ASP A 145 -8.35 -18.24 -7.15
C ASP A 145 -8.42 -17.21 -5.99
N GLY A 146 -8.19 -15.93 -6.32
CA GLY A 146 -8.19 -14.82 -5.38
C GLY A 146 -6.95 -14.68 -4.49
N HIS A 147 -5.96 -15.55 -4.64
CA HIS A 147 -4.64 -15.46 -4.00
C HIS A 147 -3.65 -14.68 -4.87
N PHE A 148 -2.78 -13.90 -4.24
CA PHE A 148 -1.71 -13.20 -4.95
C PHE A 148 -0.50 -14.13 -5.12
N VAL A 149 -0.27 -14.61 -6.34
CA VAL A 149 0.84 -15.52 -6.64
C VAL A 149 1.93 -14.76 -7.36
N VAL A 150 3.07 -14.60 -6.69
CA VAL A 150 4.26 -13.96 -7.23
C VAL A 150 5.43 -14.93 -7.21
N LYS A 151 6.12 -15.06 -8.34
CA LYS A 151 7.24 -15.99 -8.52
C LYS A 151 8.42 -15.30 -9.17
N LYS A 152 9.64 -15.71 -8.80
CA LYS A 152 10.90 -15.37 -9.45
C LYS A 152 11.54 -16.64 -9.97
N ASP A 153 11.82 -16.70 -11.28
CA ASP A 153 12.39 -17.89 -11.92
C ASP A 153 11.56 -19.18 -11.65
N GLY A 154 10.24 -19.04 -11.49
CA GLY A 154 9.33 -20.15 -11.17
C GLY A 154 9.12 -20.42 -9.67
N GLU A 155 9.99 -19.89 -8.81
CA GLU A 155 9.93 -20.08 -7.36
C GLU A 155 9.10 -19.00 -6.65
N PRO A 156 8.29 -19.32 -5.63
CA PRO A 156 7.50 -18.33 -4.90
C PRO A 156 8.35 -17.22 -4.26
N VAL A 157 7.93 -15.96 -4.43
CA VAL A 157 8.52 -14.81 -3.73
C VAL A 157 7.91 -14.71 -2.34
N THR A 158 8.72 -14.97 -1.31
CA THR A 158 8.28 -14.85 0.09
C THR A 158 8.09 -13.39 0.49
N GLY A 159 7.05 -13.11 1.27
CA GLY A 159 6.84 -11.77 1.84
C GLY A 159 6.05 -10.79 0.96
N PHE A 160 5.75 -11.16 -0.29
CA PHE A 160 4.87 -10.38 -1.14
C PHE A 160 3.51 -10.17 -0.46
N LYS A 161 3.06 -8.91 -0.42
CA LYS A 161 1.73 -8.59 0.13
C LYS A 161 1.19 -7.31 -0.48
N ILE A 162 -0.14 -7.25 -0.59
CA ILE A 162 -0.85 -6.02 -0.91
C ILE A 162 -1.59 -5.55 0.35
N VAL A 163 -1.47 -4.27 0.67
CA VAL A 163 -2.07 -3.66 1.85
C VAL A 163 -2.97 -2.50 1.42
N TYR A 164 -4.20 -2.49 1.92
CA TYR A 164 -5.10 -1.36 1.87
C TYR A 164 -5.14 -0.67 3.24
N MET A 165 -4.81 0.63 3.28
CA MET A 165 -4.91 1.43 4.50
C MET A 165 -6.09 2.41 4.41
N ARG A 166 -7.07 2.22 5.28
CA ARG A 166 -8.29 3.04 5.31
C ARG A 166 -8.10 4.28 6.19
N GLY A 167 -8.40 5.45 5.64
CA GLY A 167 -8.28 6.76 6.29
C GLY A 167 -9.53 7.29 6.97
N SER A 168 -10.58 6.48 7.10
CA SER A 168 -11.83 6.85 7.75
C SER A 168 -12.31 5.75 8.70
N PRO A 169 -13.09 6.10 9.75
CA PRO A 169 -13.71 5.12 10.63
C PRO A 169 -14.56 4.10 9.88
N GLY A 170 -14.66 2.89 10.44
CA GLY A 170 -15.49 1.81 9.91
C GLY A 170 -14.85 0.44 10.06
N THR A 171 -15.66 -0.59 10.22
CA THR A 171 -15.19 -1.97 10.30
C THR A 171 -15.02 -2.56 8.90
N PRO A 172 -13.93 -3.33 8.64
CA PRO A 172 -13.80 -4.08 7.40
C PRO A 172 -14.90 -5.16 7.33
N ASN A 173 -15.78 -5.04 6.35
CA ASN A 173 -16.88 -5.99 6.12
C ASN A 173 -17.16 -6.18 4.63
N HIS A 174 -16.11 -6.38 3.83
CA HIS A 174 -16.21 -6.49 2.36
C HIS A 174 -16.40 -7.95 1.92
N THR A 175 -17.48 -8.59 2.40
CA THR A 175 -17.78 -10.02 2.18
C THR A 175 -17.89 -10.41 0.70
N GLY A 176 -18.24 -9.47 -0.19
CA GLY A 176 -18.26 -9.71 -1.64
C GLY A 176 -16.87 -9.74 -2.28
N LEU A 177 -15.87 -9.07 -1.70
CA LEU A 177 -14.53 -8.92 -2.27
C LEU A 177 -13.50 -9.87 -1.69
N ILE A 178 -13.75 -10.45 -0.51
CA ILE A 178 -12.84 -11.44 0.09
C ILE A 178 -12.61 -12.66 -0.80
N ARG A 179 -13.61 -13.04 -1.63
CA ARG A 179 -13.45 -14.13 -2.61
C ARG A 179 -12.51 -13.76 -3.76
N LYS A 180 -12.48 -12.47 -4.12
CA LYS A 180 -11.66 -11.95 -5.22
C LYS A 180 -10.23 -11.65 -4.77
N TYR A 181 -10.06 -11.20 -3.53
CA TYR A 181 -8.76 -10.83 -2.97
C TYR A 181 -8.63 -11.41 -1.55
N LYS A 182 -8.35 -12.71 -1.48
CA LYS A 182 -8.25 -13.46 -0.22
C LYS A 182 -7.07 -13.00 0.63
N ASP A 183 -5.97 -12.63 -0.03
CA ASP A 183 -4.71 -12.25 0.62
C ASP A 183 -4.58 -10.73 0.86
N LEU A 184 -5.61 -9.94 0.52
CA LEU A 184 -5.55 -8.49 0.72
C LEU A 184 -5.61 -8.15 2.22
N LEU A 185 -4.55 -7.48 2.68
CA LEU A 185 -4.46 -7.01 4.04
C LEU A 185 -5.12 -5.64 4.17
N HIS A 186 -5.96 -5.47 5.18
CA HIS A 186 -6.66 -4.24 5.49
C HIS A 186 -6.17 -3.69 6.83
N VAL A 187 -5.68 -2.45 6.84
CA VAL A 187 -5.37 -1.70 8.06
C VAL A 187 -6.48 -0.68 8.32
N SER A 188 -7.07 -0.76 9.50
CA SER A 188 -8.16 0.12 9.92
C SER A 188 -7.67 1.52 10.29
N PHE A 189 -8.59 2.48 10.22
CA PHE A 189 -8.30 3.85 10.65
C PHE A 189 -7.93 3.93 12.14
N ASP A 190 -8.56 3.12 12.99
CA ASP A 190 -8.26 3.08 14.42
C ASP A 190 -6.82 2.61 14.69
N GLU A 191 -6.35 1.59 13.96
CA GLU A 191 -4.95 1.15 14.06
C GLU A 191 -3.99 2.24 13.59
N LEU A 192 -4.27 2.89 12.45
CA LEU A 192 -3.44 4.00 11.98
C LEU A 192 -3.41 5.13 13.01
N LYS A 193 -4.56 5.53 13.55
CA LYS A 193 -4.68 6.58 14.56
C LYS A 193 -3.89 6.22 15.82
N GLU A 194 -4.02 5.00 16.31
CA GLU A 194 -3.33 4.55 17.53
C GLU A 194 -1.81 4.47 17.34
N LYS A 195 -1.35 3.85 16.25
CA LYS A 195 0.08 3.56 16.04
C LYS A 195 0.85 4.72 15.44
N LEU A 196 0.21 5.49 14.57
CA LEU A 196 0.87 6.58 13.88
C LEU A 196 0.55 7.90 14.58
N PHE A 197 -0.69 8.21 14.96
CA PHE A 197 -1.06 9.59 15.30
C PHE A 197 -1.25 9.89 16.81
N ARG A 198 -1.27 8.89 17.68
CA ARG A 198 -1.59 9.06 19.13
C ARG A 198 -0.68 10.02 19.90
N ASN A 199 0.60 10.14 19.52
CA ASN A 199 1.60 10.94 20.26
C ASN A 199 1.96 12.27 19.57
N ILE A 200 1.04 12.86 18.80
CA ILE A 200 1.26 14.19 18.25
C ILE A 200 0.98 15.22 19.36
N PRO A 201 1.96 16.05 19.77
CA PRO A 201 1.72 17.11 20.74
C PRO A 201 0.60 18.05 20.25
N THR A 202 -0.46 18.17 21.06
CA THR A 202 -1.53 19.17 20.88
C THR A 202 -1.10 20.56 21.32
#